data_AF-A0A4Q3RYB9-F1
#
_entry.id   AF-A0A4Q3RYB9-F1
#
_cell.length_a   1.000
_cell.length_b   1.000
_cell.length_c   1.000
_cell.angle_alpha   90.00
_cell.angle_beta   90.00
_cell.angle_gamma   90.00
#
_symmetry.space_group_name_H-M   'P 1'
#
loop_
_entity.id
_entity.type
_entity.pdbx_description
1 polymer ?
#
loop_
_entity_poly.entity_id
_entity_poly.type
_entity_poly.pdbx_seq_one_letter_code
_entity_poly.pdbx_strand_id
1 'polypeptide(L)'
;MLNRINWAAIFKGLCWVVTLAGLIVLMSFVEGKKQSQKCTDVKILIPGAGNFIEREEITNLLQQNFGELRGRDLHNISIHEIEQQIQKIPYIAAVKVYAEMDGIIKIKVQQRQPVLRIINAGQQDFYLDNEGNKMPVSSNFTANVLVATGSIGEGFNGKVESFNSALVRDLYKTAMFIRQDTLW
;
A
#
# COMPACT_ATOMS: atom_id res chain seq x y z
N MET A 1 5.09 -71.22 -3.20
CA MET A 1 3.74 -70.63 -2.98
C MET A 1 3.66 -69.12 -3.35
N LEU A 2 4.51 -68.58 -4.23
CA LEU A 2 4.51 -67.13 -4.59
C LEU A 2 3.79 -66.78 -5.91
N ASN A 3 3.27 -67.76 -6.66
CA ASN A 3 2.81 -67.56 -8.04
C ASN A 3 1.36 -67.05 -8.21
N ARG A 4 0.75 -66.48 -7.15
CA ARG A 4 -0.60 -65.86 -7.21
C ARG A 4 -0.60 -64.36 -6.89
N ILE A 5 0.58 -63.78 -6.68
CA ILE A 5 0.69 -62.37 -6.32
C ILE A 5 0.62 -61.52 -7.59
N ASN A 6 -0.23 -60.51 -7.60
CA ASN A 6 -0.36 -59.58 -8.72
C ASN A 6 0.75 -58.51 -8.63
N TRP A 7 1.97 -58.89 -9.01
CA TRP A 7 3.20 -58.08 -8.89
C TRP A 7 3.06 -56.67 -9.51
N ALA A 8 2.29 -56.54 -10.59
CA ALA A 8 2.03 -55.24 -11.21
C ALA A 8 1.24 -54.28 -10.31
N ALA A 9 0.30 -54.79 -9.49
CA ALA A 9 -0.45 -53.97 -8.55
C ALA A 9 0.43 -53.52 -7.37
N ILE A 10 1.33 -54.40 -6.89
CA ILE A 10 2.30 -54.08 -5.84
C ILE A 10 3.29 -53.01 -6.33
N PHE A 11 3.82 -53.15 -7.54
CA PHE A 11 4.75 -52.17 -8.10
C PHE A 11 4.11 -50.79 -8.29
N LYS A 12 2.85 -50.75 -8.75
CA LYS A 12 2.07 -49.50 -8.82
C LYS A 12 1.86 -48.89 -7.43
N GLY A 13 1.48 -49.69 -6.44
CA GLY A 13 1.33 -49.23 -5.05
C GLY A 13 2.62 -48.68 -4.46
N LEU A 14 3.75 -49.37 -4.65
CA LEU A 14 5.07 -48.90 -4.25
C LEU A 14 5.42 -47.57 -4.93
N CYS A 15 5.16 -47.44 -6.23
CA CYS A 15 5.42 -46.23 -6.98
C CYS A 15 4.61 -45.04 -6.42
N TRP A 16 3.32 -45.25 -6.08
CA TRP A 16 2.49 -44.24 -5.41
C TRP A 16 2.98 -43.85 -4.02
N VAL A 17 3.48 -44.81 -3.23
CA VAL A 17 4.04 -44.52 -1.89
C VAL A 17 5.33 -43.71 -2.02
N VAL A 18 6.21 -44.07 -2.96
CA VAL A 18 7.47 -43.36 -3.20
C VAL A 18 7.22 -41.93 -3.70
N THR A 19 6.28 -41.74 -4.62
CA THR A 19 5.92 -40.39 -5.09
C THR A 19 5.32 -39.54 -3.97
N LEU A 20 4.44 -40.12 -3.14
CA LEU A 20 3.87 -39.41 -1.99
C LEU A 20 4.95 -39.04 -0.96
N ALA A 21 5.84 -39.96 -0.62
CA ALA A 21 6.96 -39.71 0.29
C ALA A 21 7.91 -38.63 -0.26
N GLY A 22 8.22 -38.68 -1.56
CA GLY A 22 9.04 -37.66 -2.22
C GLY A 22 8.39 -36.26 -2.15
N LEU A 23 7.08 -36.18 -2.34
CA LEU A 23 6.34 -34.91 -2.24
C LEU A 23 6.40 -34.32 -0.83
N ILE A 24 6.25 -35.16 0.20
CA ILE A 24 6.36 -34.74 1.61
C ILE A 24 7.76 -34.18 1.90
N VAL A 25 8.83 -34.86 1.46
CA VAL A 25 10.21 -34.41 1.68
C VAL A 25 10.48 -33.08 0.99
N LEU A 26 10.02 -32.91 -0.25
CA LEU A 26 10.17 -31.65 -0.99
C LEU A 26 9.46 -30.50 -0.28
N MET A 27 8.23 -30.73 0.22
CA MET A 27 7.50 -29.72 0.99
C MET A 27 8.22 -29.35 2.29
N SER A 28 8.75 -30.32 3.05
CA SER A 28 9.53 -30.04 4.27
C SER A 28 10.79 -29.23 4.01
N PHE A 29 11.49 -29.48 2.89
CA PHE A 29 12.67 -28.70 2.51
C PHE A 29 12.31 -27.26 2.13
N VAL A 30 11.19 -27.06 1.43
CA VAL A 30 10.68 -25.73 1.07
C VAL A 30 10.33 -24.92 2.32
N GLU A 31 9.64 -25.54 3.29
CA GLU A 31 9.28 -24.89 4.55
C GLU A 31 10.52 -24.42 5.32
N GLY A 32 11.53 -25.29 5.47
CA GLY A 32 12.78 -24.96 6.17
C GLY A 32 13.60 -23.86 5.49
N LYS A 33 13.60 -23.82 4.14
CA LYS A 33 14.23 -22.75 3.36
C LYS A 33 13.48 -21.41 3.48
N LYS A 34 12.15 -21.43 3.51
CA LYS A 34 11.33 -20.23 3.71
C LYS A 34 11.52 -19.61 5.09
N GLN A 35 11.59 -20.43 6.13
CA GLN A 35 11.69 -19.96 7.52
C GLN A 35 13.01 -19.23 7.82
N SER A 36 14.08 -19.50 7.07
CA SER A 36 15.39 -18.87 7.24
C SER A 36 15.60 -17.60 6.39
N GLN A 37 14.62 -17.15 5.61
CA GLN A 37 14.81 -15.95 4.78
C GLN A 37 14.80 -14.68 5.63
N LYS A 38 15.89 -13.91 5.53
CA LYS A 38 16.09 -12.63 6.22
C LYS A 38 15.86 -11.47 5.28
N CYS A 39 15.44 -10.34 5.86
CA CYS A 39 15.20 -9.10 5.14
C CYS A 39 16.54 -8.50 4.75
N THR A 40 16.85 -8.54 3.46
CA THR A 40 18.13 -8.08 2.94
C THR A 40 18.13 -6.56 2.73
N ASP A 41 16.99 -6.02 2.26
CA ASP A 41 16.83 -4.61 1.90
C ASP A 41 15.35 -4.19 1.91
N VAL A 42 15.09 -2.88 2.00
CA VAL A 42 13.76 -2.28 1.93
C VAL A 42 13.73 -1.22 0.82
N LYS A 43 12.91 -1.44 -0.21
CA LYS A 43 12.78 -0.54 -1.36
C LYS A 43 11.43 0.16 -1.38
N ILE A 44 11.47 1.48 -1.30
CA ILE A 44 10.28 2.34 -1.31
C ILE A 44 10.13 2.96 -2.71
N LEU A 45 8.98 2.71 -3.33
CA LEU A 45 8.60 3.19 -4.65
C LEU A 45 7.40 4.13 -4.52
N ILE A 46 7.61 5.39 -4.88
CA ILE A 46 6.57 6.43 -4.88
C ILE A 46 6.43 6.91 -6.33
N PRO A 47 5.50 6.36 -7.13
CA PRO A 47 5.27 6.80 -8.49
C PRO A 47 4.44 8.10 -8.50
N GLY A 48 4.73 8.99 -9.46
CA GLY A 48 3.97 10.22 -9.70
C GLY A 48 4.83 11.48 -9.64
N ALA A 49 4.19 12.63 -9.91
CA ALA A 49 4.83 13.95 -10.02
C ALA A 49 4.51 14.92 -8.86
N GLY A 50 4.03 14.42 -7.72
CA GLY A 50 3.82 15.22 -6.51
C GLY A 50 4.74 14.78 -5.39
N ASN A 51 5.30 15.72 -4.63
CA ASN A 51 6.19 15.45 -3.50
C ASN A 51 5.47 15.71 -2.17
N PHE A 52 4.25 15.18 -2.01
CA PHE A 52 3.52 15.34 -0.75
C PHE A 52 4.18 14.59 0.40
N ILE A 53 4.82 13.46 0.07
CA ILE A 53 5.56 12.61 0.99
C ILE A 53 6.90 12.22 0.38
N GLU A 54 7.95 12.26 1.18
CA GLU A 54 9.30 11.87 0.79
C GLU A 54 9.61 10.44 1.23
N ARG A 55 10.63 9.83 0.61
CA ARG A 55 11.06 8.47 0.97
C ARG A 55 11.54 8.41 2.41
N GLU A 56 12.26 9.44 2.83
CA GLU A 56 12.87 9.63 4.14
C GLU A 56 11.79 9.63 5.23
N GLU A 57 10.64 10.26 4.97
CA GLU A 57 9.52 10.30 5.92
C GLU A 57 8.93 8.90 6.16
N ILE A 58 8.78 8.10 5.09
CA ILE A 58 8.36 6.70 5.21
C ILE A 58 9.44 5.88 5.93
N THR A 59 10.71 6.05 5.59
CA THR A 59 11.81 5.32 6.24
C THR A 59 11.87 5.63 7.74
N ASN A 60 11.72 6.90 8.12
CA ASN A 60 11.69 7.33 9.52
C ASN A 60 10.48 6.75 10.25
N LEU A 61 9.30 6.75 9.63
CA LEU A 61 8.09 6.14 10.20
C LEU A 61 8.29 4.64 10.46
N LEU A 62 8.91 3.92 9.53
CA LEU A 62 9.21 2.50 9.69
C LEU A 62 10.22 2.25 10.81
N GLN A 63 11.28 3.05 10.88
CA GLN A 63 12.28 2.95 11.93
C GLN A 63 11.69 3.23 13.31
N GLN A 64 10.80 4.22 13.43
CA GLN A 64 10.15 4.57 14.71
C GLN A 64 9.18 3.48 15.19
N ASN A 65 8.38 2.90 14.31
CA ASN A 65 7.35 1.94 14.70
C ASN A 65 7.88 0.50 14.82
N PHE A 66 8.80 0.12 13.93
CA PHE A 66 9.25 -1.26 13.83
C PHE A 66 10.73 -1.43 14.17
N GLY A 67 11.56 -0.38 14.08
CA GLY A 67 13.02 -0.47 14.22
C GLY A 67 13.71 -0.85 12.91
N GLU A 68 14.94 -1.37 12.99
CA GLU A 68 15.70 -1.78 11.80
C GLU A 68 15.13 -3.07 11.20
N LEU A 69 14.48 -2.98 10.04
CA LEU A 69 13.88 -4.14 9.38
C LEU A 69 14.93 -5.06 8.75
N ARG A 70 16.09 -4.51 8.37
CA ARG A 70 17.19 -5.25 7.77
C ARG A 70 17.76 -6.29 8.74
N GLY A 71 18.01 -7.50 8.25
CA GLY A 71 18.55 -8.61 9.04
C GLY A 71 17.53 -9.38 9.87
N ARG A 72 16.27 -8.92 9.98
CA ARG A 72 15.19 -9.67 10.62
C ARG A 72 14.64 -10.77 9.73
N ASP A 73 14.14 -11.84 10.34
CA ASP A 73 13.45 -12.91 9.62
C ASP A 73 12.16 -12.37 9.00
N LEU A 74 11.95 -12.62 7.70
CA LEU A 74 10.77 -12.10 6.97
C LEU A 74 9.46 -12.54 7.62
N HIS A 75 9.42 -13.75 8.18
CA HIS A 75 8.23 -14.28 8.83
C HIS A 75 7.83 -13.46 10.06
N ASN A 76 8.80 -12.86 10.76
CA ASN A 76 8.54 -12.04 11.94
C ASN A 76 8.17 -10.60 11.59
N ILE A 77 8.23 -10.22 10.30
CA ILE A 77 7.87 -8.89 9.84
C ILE A 77 6.41 -8.90 9.40
N SER A 78 5.56 -8.24 10.18
CA SER A 78 4.15 -8.06 9.87
C SER A 78 3.95 -7.09 8.71
N ILE A 79 3.90 -7.63 7.48
CA ILE A 79 3.62 -6.85 6.25
C ILE A 79 2.33 -6.04 6.40
N HIS A 80 1.28 -6.64 6.97
CA HIS A 80 -0.01 -6.00 7.17
C HIS A 80 0.07 -4.80 8.12
N GLU A 81 0.83 -4.90 9.21
CA GLU A 81 1.01 -3.79 10.14
C GLU A 81 1.77 -2.64 9.48
N ILE A 82 2.81 -2.95 8.71
CA ILE A 82 3.55 -1.95 7.93
C ILE A 82 2.59 -1.20 6.98
N GLU A 83 1.76 -1.95 6.24
CA GLU A 83 0.75 -1.38 5.35
C GLU A 83 -0.20 -0.43 6.11
N GLN A 84 -0.75 -0.88 7.23
CA GLN A 84 -1.67 -0.09 8.05
C GLN A 84 -1.03 1.18 8.61
N GLN A 85 0.23 1.12 9.07
CA GLN A 85 0.90 2.31 9.60
C GLN A 85 1.17 3.35 8.53
N ILE A 86 1.61 2.93 7.34
CA ILE A 86 1.85 3.86 6.23
C ILE A 86 0.50 4.43 5.74
N GLN A 87 -0.57 3.63 5.68
CA GLN A 87 -1.88 4.08 5.22
C GLN A 87 -2.52 5.17 6.09
N LYS A 88 -2.08 5.34 7.35
CA LYS A 88 -2.56 6.42 8.23
C LYS A 88 -2.10 7.81 7.77
N ILE A 89 -1.08 7.90 6.94
CA ILE A 89 -0.59 9.19 6.43
C ILE A 89 -1.64 9.76 5.48
N PRO A 90 -2.13 10.99 5.72
CA PRO A 90 -3.31 11.51 5.01
C PRO A 90 -3.06 11.77 3.52
N TYR A 91 -1.80 11.93 3.11
CA TYR A 91 -1.40 12.12 1.70
C TYR A 91 -1.44 10.82 0.88
N ILE A 92 -1.62 9.68 1.53
CA ILE A 92 -1.55 8.37 0.90
C ILE A 92 -2.96 7.89 0.55
N ALA A 93 -3.15 7.53 -0.71
CA ALA A 93 -4.40 6.96 -1.21
C ALA A 93 -4.40 5.44 -0.98
N ALA A 94 -3.31 4.77 -1.33
CA ALA A 94 -3.16 3.33 -1.18
C ALA A 94 -1.69 2.95 -0.99
N VAL A 95 -1.45 1.83 -0.30
CA VAL A 95 -0.13 1.26 -0.08
C VAL A 95 -0.20 -0.22 -0.41
N LYS A 96 0.87 -0.73 -1.01
CA LYS A 96 1.09 -2.16 -1.19
C LYS A 96 2.46 -2.52 -0.67
N VAL A 97 2.52 -3.44 0.27
CA VAL A 97 3.76 -3.97 0.84
C VAL A 97 3.82 -5.45 0.56
N TYR A 98 4.95 -5.90 0.02
CA TYR A 98 5.17 -7.30 -0.23
C TYR A 98 6.66 -7.62 -0.17
N ALA A 99 6.97 -8.86 0.17
CA ALA A 99 8.33 -9.37 0.16
C ALA A 99 8.61 -10.15 -1.13
N GLU A 100 9.81 -9.99 -1.66
CA GLU A 100 10.33 -10.76 -2.79
C GLU A 100 11.12 -11.98 -2.31
N MET A 101 11.32 -12.96 -3.20
CA MET A 101 12.02 -14.21 -2.91
C MET A 101 13.52 -14.03 -2.56
N ASP A 102 14.09 -12.88 -2.91
CA ASP A 102 15.45 -12.45 -2.57
C ASP A 102 15.56 -11.80 -1.17
N GLY A 103 14.44 -11.73 -0.44
CA GLY A 103 14.36 -11.13 0.88
C GLY A 103 14.29 -9.60 0.84
N ILE A 104 13.94 -8.98 -0.29
CA ILE A 104 13.71 -7.53 -0.37
C ILE A 104 12.24 -7.22 -0.08
N ILE A 105 11.98 -6.31 0.86
CA ILE A 105 10.64 -5.76 1.09
C ILE A 105 10.43 -4.59 0.14
N LYS A 106 9.41 -4.70 -0.72
CA LYS A 106 8.98 -3.61 -1.60
C LYS A 106 7.74 -2.94 -1.04
N ILE A 107 7.82 -1.62 -0.95
CA ILE A 107 6.74 -0.75 -0.48
C ILE A 107 6.38 0.16 -1.63
N LYS A 108 5.20 -0.05 -2.22
CA LYS A 108 4.65 0.79 -3.28
C LYS A 108 3.60 1.70 -2.68
N VAL A 109 3.85 3.00 -2.71
CA VAL A 109 2.98 4.03 -2.13
C VAL A 109 2.32 4.82 -3.24
N GLN A 110 0.99 4.88 -3.25
CA GLN A 110 0.22 5.71 -4.16
C GLN A 110 -0.24 6.98 -3.43
N GLN A 111 0.20 8.14 -3.93
CA GLN A 111 -0.16 9.44 -3.38
C GLN A 111 -1.54 9.90 -3.87
N ARG A 112 -2.27 10.59 -3.00
CA ARG A 112 -3.52 11.28 -3.36
C ARG A 112 -3.24 12.37 -4.38
N GLN A 113 -4.17 12.54 -5.32
CA GLN A 113 -4.08 13.53 -6.37
C GLN A 113 -5.08 14.64 -6.07
N PRO A 114 -4.64 15.82 -5.62
CA PRO A 114 -5.54 16.93 -5.34
C PRO A 114 -6.17 17.43 -6.65
N VAL A 115 -7.40 17.92 -6.53
CA VAL A 115 -8.20 18.47 -7.64
C VAL A 115 -8.64 19.89 -7.34
N LEU A 116 -8.95 20.19 -6.08
CA LEU A 116 -9.46 21.49 -5.64
C LEU A 116 -8.87 21.82 -4.28
N ARG A 117 -8.35 23.03 -4.10
CA ARG A 117 -8.03 23.59 -2.79
C ARG A 117 -9.21 24.40 -2.29
N ILE A 118 -9.60 24.20 -1.03
CA ILE A 118 -10.65 24.97 -0.37
C ILE A 118 -10.01 25.82 0.72
N ILE A 119 -10.34 27.10 0.74
CA ILE A 119 -10.06 28.04 1.84
C ILE A 119 -11.41 28.47 2.38
N ASN A 120 -11.81 27.91 3.51
CA ASN A 120 -13.15 28.08 4.04
C ASN A 120 -13.34 29.43 4.77
N ALA A 121 -14.58 29.71 5.20
CA ALA A 121 -14.88 30.96 5.90
C ALA A 121 -14.13 31.10 7.24
N GLY A 122 -13.76 29.97 7.85
CA GLY A 122 -12.93 29.89 9.06
C GLY A 122 -11.43 29.93 8.80
N GLN A 123 -10.98 30.29 7.59
CA GLN A 123 -9.57 30.33 7.16
C GLN A 123 -8.84 28.99 7.23
N GLN A 124 -9.55 27.87 7.35
CA GLN A 124 -8.95 26.55 7.22
C GLN A 124 -8.70 26.24 5.75
N ASP A 125 -7.54 25.64 5.47
CA ASP A 125 -7.17 25.19 4.15
C ASP A 125 -7.03 23.67 4.06
N PHE A 126 -7.55 23.11 2.98
CA PHE A 126 -7.46 21.69 2.69
C PHE A 126 -7.66 21.43 1.19
N TYR A 127 -7.20 20.28 0.72
CA TYR A 127 -7.47 19.83 -0.64
C TYR A 127 -8.60 18.81 -0.65
N LEU A 128 -9.30 18.72 -1.79
CA LEU A 128 -10.09 17.57 -2.18
C LEU A 128 -9.30 16.77 -3.20
N ASP A 129 -9.22 15.46 -2.99
CA ASP A 129 -8.61 14.54 -3.94
C ASP A 129 -9.58 14.12 -5.07
N ASN A 130 -9.08 13.31 -6.00
CA ASN A 130 -9.83 12.75 -7.13
C ASN A 130 -10.95 11.78 -6.76
N GLU A 131 -11.04 11.36 -5.50
CA GLU A 131 -12.12 10.54 -4.95
C GLU A 131 -13.11 11.38 -4.14
N GLY A 132 -12.87 12.69 -4.00
CA GLY A 132 -13.69 13.60 -3.21
C GLY A 132 -13.37 13.59 -1.71
N ASN A 133 -12.28 12.95 -1.29
CA ASN A 133 -11.86 12.94 0.11
C ASN A 133 -11.05 14.20 0.43
N LYS A 134 -11.23 14.69 1.66
CA LYS A 134 -10.47 15.81 2.20
C LYS A 134 -9.07 15.35 2.63
N MET A 135 -8.06 16.12 2.26
CA MET A 135 -6.67 15.91 2.70
C MET A 135 -6.05 17.25 3.15
N PRO A 136 -5.17 17.23 4.16
CA PRO A 136 -4.51 18.45 4.64
C PRO A 136 -3.54 19.00 3.59
N VAL A 137 -3.18 20.27 3.76
CA VAL A 137 -2.05 20.85 3.04
C VAL A 137 -0.72 20.31 3.57
N SER A 138 0.25 20.07 2.68
CA SER A 138 1.60 19.67 3.07
C SER A 138 2.52 20.90 3.11
N SER A 139 3.46 20.91 4.07
CA SER A 139 4.55 21.91 4.09
C SER A 139 5.53 21.73 2.94
N ASN A 140 5.65 20.50 2.42
CA ASN A 140 6.69 20.11 1.48
C ASN A 140 6.27 20.37 0.03
N PHE A 141 4.96 20.44 -0.24
CA PHE A 141 4.45 20.57 -1.59
C PHE A 141 3.12 21.32 -1.66
N THR A 142 3.05 22.26 -2.59
CA THR A 142 1.81 22.95 -2.97
C THR A 142 1.39 22.47 -4.35
N ALA A 143 0.21 21.88 -4.46
CA ALA A 143 -0.30 21.45 -5.74
C ALA A 143 -0.83 22.61 -6.57
N ASN A 144 -0.56 22.57 -7.86
CA ASN A 144 -1.15 23.50 -8.83
C ASN A 144 -2.58 23.03 -9.16
N VAL A 145 -3.55 23.48 -8.37
CA VAL A 145 -4.98 23.17 -8.52
C VAL A 145 -5.81 24.44 -8.33
N LEU A 146 -7.04 24.42 -8.81
CA LEU A 146 -7.99 25.51 -8.59
C LEU A 146 -8.20 25.75 -7.10
N VAL A 147 -8.48 27.00 -6.74
CA VAL A 147 -8.74 27.42 -5.36
C VAL A 147 -10.16 27.96 -5.27
N ALA A 148 -10.97 27.37 -4.39
CA ALA A 148 -12.27 27.90 -4.00
C ALA A 148 -12.18 28.57 -2.63
N THR A 149 -12.60 29.82 -2.55
CA THR A 149 -12.62 30.60 -1.31
C THR A 149 -13.93 31.38 -1.18
N GLY A 150 -14.29 31.76 0.05
CA GLY A 150 -15.48 32.54 0.36
C GLY A 150 -16.26 31.97 1.53
N SER A 151 -17.59 32.16 1.52
CA SER A 151 -18.50 31.70 2.58
C SER A 151 -18.77 30.19 2.52
N ILE A 152 -17.71 29.38 2.54
CA ILE A 152 -17.76 27.92 2.58
C ILE A 152 -17.74 27.50 4.05
N GLY A 153 -18.80 26.83 4.51
CA GLY A 153 -18.92 26.38 5.91
C GLY A 153 -18.30 25.01 6.19
N GLU A 154 -17.88 24.28 5.16
CA GLU A 154 -17.27 22.96 5.33
C GLU A 154 -15.80 23.09 5.77
N GLY A 155 -15.42 22.34 6.80
CA GLY A 155 -14.07 22.31 7.37
C GLY A 155 -13.41 20.94 7.29
N PHE A 156 -12.13 20.93 7.67
CA PHE A 156 -11.32 19.73 7.78
C PHE A 156 -11.03 19.43 9.26
N ASN A 157 -11.43 18.24 9.71
CA ASN A 157 -11.32 17.81 11.10
C ASN A 157 -10.09 16.90 11.34
N GLY A 158 -9.08 16.93 10.46
CA GLY A 158 -7.91 16.06 10.55
C GLY A 158 -8.11 14.64 10.02
N LYS A 159 -9.34 14.28 9.61
CA LYS A 159 -9.68 12.95 9.08
C LYS A 159 -9.92 13.01 7.58
N VAL A 160 -9.39 12.01 6.89
CA VAL A 160 -9.62 11.81 5.46
C VAL A 160 -11.02 11.27 5.26
N GLU A 161 -11.96 12.19 5.05
CA GLU A 161 -13.39 11.90 4.89
C GLU A 161 -13.91 12.65 3.65
N SER A 162 -14.95 12.11 3.04
CA SER A 162 -15.63 12.75 1.91
C SER A 162 -16.24 14.10 2.30
N PHE A 163 -16.46 14.95 1.30
CA PHE A 163 -17.22 16.18 1.49
C PHE A 163 -18.70 15.91 1.80
N ASN A 164 -19.31 16.78 2.60
CA ASN A 164 -20.71 16.65 3.03
C ASN A 164 -21.62 17.78 2.51
N SER A 165 -21.05 18.91 2.08
CA SER A 165 -21.82 20.06 1.60
C SER A 165 -22.19 19.95 0.12
N ALA A 166 -23.43 20.31 -0.21
CA ALA A 166 -23.89 20.42 -1.59
C ALA A 166 -23.08 21.45 -2.39
N LEU A 167 -22.71 22.57 -1.76
CA LEU A 167 -21.87 23.60 -2.37
C LEU A 167 -20.49 23.03 -2.76
N VAL A 168 -19.86 22.31 -1.83
CA VAL A 168 -18.53 21.72 -2.05
C VAL A 168 -18.58 20.65 -3.15
N ARG A 169 -19.66 19.86 -3.19
CA ARG A 169 -19.89 18.89 -4.27
C ARG A 169 -19.96 19.56 -5.65
N ASP A 170 -20.64 20.70 -5.76
CA ASP A 170 -20.79 21.40 -7.05
C ASP A 170 -19.48 22.10 -7.46
N LEU A 171 -18.74 22.64 -6.49
CA LEU A 171 -17.37 23.15 -6.71
C LEU A 171 -16.43 22.02 -7.17
N TYR A 172 -16.49 20.86 -6.53
CA TYR A 172 -15.69 19.69 -6.89
C TYR A 172 -15.99 19.22 -8.32
N LYS A 173 -17.28 19.11 -8.69
CA LYS A 173 -17.69 18.77 -10.07
C LYS A 173 -17.17 19.78 -11.08
N THR A 174 -17.27 21.07 -10.77
CA THR A 174 -16.74 22.14 -11.63
C THR A 174 -15.23 22.01 -11.81
N ALA A 175 -14.48 21.78 -10.72
CA ALA A 175 -13.03 21.60 -10.78
C ALA A 175 -12.63 20.34 -11.57
N MET A 176 -13.35 19.22 -11.39
CA MET A 176 -13.14 18.00 -12.16
C MET A 176 -13.42 18.20 -13.66
N PHE A 177 -14.46 18.95 -13.99
CA PHE A 177 -14.78 19.30 -15.38
C PHE A 177 -13.67 20.12 -16.02
N ILE A 178 -13.19 21.17 -15.33
CA ILE A 178 -12.10 22.02 -15.83
C ILE A 178 -10.80 21.22 -16.02
N ARG A 179 -10.48 20.32 -15.08
CA ARG A 179 -9.27 19.47 -15.16
C ARG A 179 -9.28 18.51 -16.35
N GLN A 180 -10.45 18.12 -16.86
CA GLN A 180 -10.57 17.26 -18.04
C GLN A 180 -10.50 18.04 -19.35
N ASP A 181 -10.70 19.36 -19.31
CA ASP A 181 -10.63 20.21 -20.48
C ASP A 181 -9.17 20.42 -20.89
N THR A 182 -8.89 20.26 -22.18
CA THR A 182 -7.56 20.42 -22.78
C THR A 182 -7.01 21.84 -22.74
N LEU A 183 -7.85 22.82 -22.40
CA LEU A 183 -7.47 24.24 -22.35
C LEU A 183 -6.69 24.63 -21.08
N TRP A 184 -6.55 23.72 -20.10
CA TRP A 184 -5.87 23.94 -18.82
C TRP A 184 -4.90 22.81 -18.45
#